data_AF-A0A818P0F3-F1
#
_entry.id   AF-A0A818P0F3-F1
#
_cell.length_a   1.000
_cell.length_b   1.000
_cell.length_c   1.000
_cell.angle_alpha   90.00
_cell.angle_beta   90.00
_cell.angle_gamma   90.00
#
_symmetry.space_group_name_H-M   'P 1'
#
loop_
_entity.id
_entity.type
_entity.pdbx_description
1 polymer ?
#
loop_
_entity_poly.entity_id
_entity_poly.type
_entity_poly.pdbx_seq_one_letter_code
_entity_poly.pdbx_strand_id
1 'polypeptide(L)'
;MPKDRQSTVRQRQQRPKNKQQISTTEQAKIEKNENYFQSSSITYLLVLLIIAFLISYLHFYYIYKLFENDKHFSHLSTLERELSFRTEMGLYYSYFKQIAIDSSSFTQGFLSIVFDNRTEAPTTINVLERFNLYPEVLLGFIYRIMRSQNMLSEVCYQVTRGETMSPVSSCEGHKEPTYFYVTSVFILYGSLLGGLFLFGTYLSKSILGGILTTLAYIYNHGEATRVMWTPPLRESFSFPFHILQLFIVTYVLHQQQTLMNTDVLKSLLKYIKKTDAPISIESQQNIISRKRKIQLVLLLSGSTVLYMLPWQCEY
;
A
#
# COMPACT_ATOMS: atom_id res chain seq x y z
N MET A 1 -50.64 -86.07 -8.91
CA MET A 1 -49.41 -85.31 -8.65
C MET A 1 -48.41 -85.59 -9.76
N PRO A 2 -48.26 -84.72 -10.76
CA PRO A 2 -47.20 -84.84 -11.75
C PRO A 2 -45.93 -84.11 -11.28
N LYS A 3 -44.78 -84.69 -11.61
CA LYS A 3 -43.43 -84.09 -11.59
C LYS A 3 -43.10 -83.63 -13.00
N ASP A 4 -42.63 -82.40 -13.13
CA ASP A 4 -41.93 -81.79 -14.29
C ASP A 4 -41.07 -80.66 -13.67
N ARG A 5 -39.93 -80.19 -14.17
CA ARG A 5 -38.93 -80.60 -15.17
C ARG A 5 -37.72 -79.65 -14.96
N GLN A 6 -36.54 -80.16 -15.24
CA GLN A 6 -35.18 -79.62 -15.31
C GLN A 6 -34.89 -78.09 -15.46
N SER A 7 -33.84 -77.68 -14.72
CA SER A 7 -32.63 -76.91 -15.10
C SER A 7 -32.72 -75.51 -15.75
N THR A 8 -32.04 -74.52 -15.14
CA THR A 8 -30.85 -73.88 -15.74
C THR A 8 -30.07 -73.04 -14.72
N VAL A 9 -28.82 -73.41 -14.47
CA VAL A 9 -27.81 -72.59 -13.79
C VAL A 9 -27.22 -71.62 -14.82
N ARG A 10 -27.34 -70.31 -14.60
CA ARG A 10 -26.51 -69.29 -15.26
C ARG A 10 -25.65 -68.59 -14.21
N GLN A 11 -24.37 -68.94 -14.22
CA GLN A 11 -23.32 -68.24 -13.47
C GLN A 11 -23.27 -66.76 -13.90
N ARG A 12 -23.54 -65.83 -12.99
CA ARG A 12 -23.13 -64.43 -13.15
C ARG A 12 -21.68 -64.32 -12.70
N GLN A 13 -20.77 -64.31 -13.66
CA GLN A 13 -19.38 -63.88 -13.48
C GLN A 13 -19.34 -62.50 -12.79
N GLN A 14 -18.77 -62.43 -11.59
CA GLN A 14 -18.31 -61.16 -11.04
C GLN A 14 -17.07 -60.72 -11.85
N ARG A 15 -17.21 -59.69 -12.69
CA ARG A 15 -16.04 -58.99 -13.26
C ARG A 15 -15.40 -58.14 -12.16
N PRO A 16 -14.08 -58.22 -11.93
CA PRO A 16 -13.41 -57.29 -11.03
C PRO A 16 -13.38 -55.92 -11.71
N LYS A 17 -14.10 -54.93 -11.15
CA LYS A 17 -13.91 -53.53 -11.56
C LYS A 17 -12.60 -53.03 -10.96
N ASN A 18 -11.66 -52.68 -11.82
CA ASN A 18 -10.35 -52.08 -11.53
C ASN A 18 -10.43 -51.01 -10.44
N LYS A 19 -9.93 -51.31 -9.23
CA LYS A 19 -9.69 -50.32 -8.17
C LYS A 19 -8.73 -49.20 -8.60
N GLN A 20 -7.78 -49.51 -9.49
CA GLN A 20 -6.81 -48.55 -10.05
C GLN A 20 -7.42 -47.48 -10.97
N GLN A 21 -8.56 -47.76 -11.60
CA GLN A 21 -9.22 -46.85 -12.54
C GLN A 21 -10.18 -45.89 -11.82
N ILE A 22 -10.66 -46.29 -10.63
CA ILE A 22 -11.47 -45.45 -9.73
C ILE A 22 -10.58 -44.42 -9.04
N SER A 23 -9.39 -44.81 -8.55
CA SER A 23 -8.46 -43.90 -7.87
C SER A 23 -7.90 -42.79 -8.78
N THR A 24 -7.60 -43.10 -10.05
CA THR A 24 -7.11 -42.11 -11.03
C THR A 24 -8.18 -41.10 -11.43
N THR A 25 -9.45 -41.52 -11.50
CA THR A 25 -10.58 -40.63 -11.82
C THR A 25 -10.92 -39.69 -10.65
N GLU A 26 -10.75 -40.16 -9.41
CA GLU A 26 -11.00 -39.39 -8.19
C GLU A 26 -9.86 -38.41 -7.91
N GLN A 27 -8.60 -38.83 -8.11
CA GLN A 27 -7.42 -37.96 -8.05
C GLN A 27 -7.46 -36.84 -9.11
N ALA A 28 -7.86 -37.15 -10.35
CA ALA A 28 -8.02 -36.13 -11.40
C ALA A 28 -9.17 -35.15 -11.13
N LYS A 29 -10.21 -35.56 -10.39
CA LYS A 29 -11.28 -34.67 -9.91
C LYS A 29 -10.81 -33.77 -8.76
N ILE A 30 -9.98 -34.29 -7.87
CA ILE A 30 -9.39 -33.51 -6.76
C ILE A 30 -8.40 -32.48 -7.31
N GLU A 31 -7.49 -32.86 -8.21
CA GLU A 31 -6.59 -31.91 -8.89
C GLU A 31 -7.35 -30.87 -9.71
N LYS A 32 -8.43 -31.26 -10.41
CA LYS A 32 -9.28 -30.28 -11.10
C LYS A 32 -9.96 -29.32 -10.13
N ASN A 33 -10.46 -29.79 -9.00
CA ASN A 33 -11.12 -28.95 -8.00
C ASN A 33 -10.13 -28.04 -7.26
N GLU A 34 -8.92 -28.50 -6.95
CA GLU A 34 -7.86 -27.66 -6.38
C GLU A 34 -7.42 -26.59 -7.38
N ASN A 35 -7.23 -26.94 -8.66
CA ASN A 35 -6.92 -25.97 -9.71
C ASN A 35 -8.06 -24.98 -9.96
N TYR A 36 -9.33 -25.41 -9.88
CA TYR A 36 -10.49 -24.52 -10.01
C TYR A 36 -10.63 -23.59 -8.80
N PHE A 37 -10.39 -24.09 -7.58
CA PHE A 37 -10.44 -23.31 -6.35
C PHE A 37 -9.29 -22.31 -6.26
N GLN A 38 -8.07 -22.72 -6.63
CA GLN A 38 -6.88 -21.86 -6.66
C GLN A 38 -6.96 -20.82 -7.80
N SER A 39 -7.49 -21.19 -8.98
CA SER A 39 -7.78 -20.25 -10.07
C SER A 39 -8.91 -19.27 -9.73
N SER A 40 -9.98 -19.74 -9.06
CA SER A 40 -11.07 -18.88 -8.55
C SER A 40 -10.57 -17.88 -7.49
N SER A 41 -9.63 -18.30 -6.64
CA SER A 41 -9.01 -17.42 -5.64
C SER A 41 -8.11 -16.35 -6.26
N ILE A 42 -7.30 -16.69 -7.27
CA ILE A 42 -6.43 -15.74 -7.97
C ILE A 42 -7.24 -14.76 -8.82
N THR A 43 -8.24 -15.26 -9.57
CA THR A 43 -9.12 -14.40 -10.36
C THR A 43 -9.90 -13.43 -9.48
N TYR A 44 -10.41 -13.88 -8.33
CA TYR A 44 -11.03 -13.01 -7.34
C TYR A 44 -10.07 -11.92 -6.83
N LEU A 45 -8.83 -12.29 -6.48
CA LEU A 45 -7.81 -11.32 -6.04
C LEU A 45 -7.50 -10.29 -7.13
N LEU A 46 -7.35 -10.73 -8.39
CA LEU A 46 -7.12 -9.82 -9.52
C LEU A 46 -8.28 -8.84 -9.70
N VAL A 47 -9.53 -9.30 -9.60
CA VAL A 47 -10.71 -8.43 -9.65
C VAL A 47 -10.68 -7.40 -8.53
N LEU A 48 -10.33 -7.78 -7.30
CA LEU A 48 -10.21 -6.83 -6.19
C LEU A 48 -9.12 -5.78 -6.44
N LEU A 49 -7.96 -6.19 -6.95
CA LEU A 49 -6.85 -5.27 -7.25
C LEU A 49 -7.23 -4.28 -8.37
N ILE A 50 -7.95 -4.74 -9.40
CA ILE A 50 -8.46 -3.87 -10.47
C ILE A 50 -9.44 -2.84 -9.91
N ILE A 51 -10.39 -3.26 -9.06
CA ILE A 51 -11.34 -2.35 -8.43
C ILE A 51 -10.61 -1.36 -7.52
N ALA A 52 -9.65 -1.82 -6.71
CA ALA A 52 -8.86 -0.96 -5.84
C ALA A 52 -8.04 0.08 -6.63
N PHE A 53 -7.46 -0.31 -7.76
CA PHE A 53 -6.75 0.61 -8.66
C PHE A 53 -7.68 1.65 -9.25
N LEU A 54 -8.87 1.24 -9.73
CA LEU A 54 -9.88 2.16 -10.26
C LEU A 54 -10.31 3.18 -9.20
N ILE A 55 -10.62 2.72 -7.98
CA ILE A 55 -10.99 3.59 -6.85
C ILE A 55 -9.84 4.57 -6.53
N SER A 56 -8.60 4.10 -6.53
CA SER A 56 -7.43 4.95 -6.27
C SER A 56 -7.23 6.02 -7.32
N TYR A 57 -7.40 5.67 -8.60
CA TYR A 57 -7.31 6.62 -9.72
C TYR A 57 -8.42 7.67 -9.65
N LEU A 58 -9.66 7.25 -9.38
CA LEU A 58 -10.79 8.17 -9.21
C LEU A 58 -10.59 9.10 -8.00
N HIS A 59 -10.03 8.59 -6.91
CA HIS A 59 -9.72 9.39 -5.71
C HIS A 59 -8.61 10.41 -5.97
N PHE A 60 -7.53 10.01 -6.66
CA PHE A 60 -6.50 10.92 -7.13
C PHE A 60 -7.11 12.06 -7.97
N TYR A 61 -7.93 11.71 -8.96
CA TYR A 61 -8.58 12.71 -9.82
C TYR A 61 -9.52 13.63 -9.04
N TYR A 62 -10.28 13.07 -8.08
CA TYR A 62 -11.16 13.83 -7.20
C TYR A 62 -10.39 14.86 -6.37
N ILE A 63 -9.31 14.45 -5.68
CA ILE A 63 -8.48 15.36 -4.88
C ILE A 63 -7.83 16.42 -5.76
N TYR A 64 -7.28 16.02 -6.91
CA TYR A 64 -6.68 16.95 -7.86
C TYR A 64 -7.66 18.03 -8.30
N LYS A 65 -8.90 17.64 -8.65
CA LYS A 65 -9.95 18.60 -9.04
C LYS A 65 -10.39 19.48 -7.88
N LEU A 66 -10.45 18.94 -6.67
CA LEU A 66 -10.83 19.72 -5.49
C LEU A 66 -9.76 20.76 -5.13
N PHE A 67 -8.48 20.40 -5.22
CA PHE A 67 -7.35 21.32 -5.09
C PHE A 67 -7.38 22.42 -6.16
N GLU A 68 -7.60 22.05 -7.42
CA GLU A 68 -7.66 23.02 -8.52
C GLU A 68 -8.85 23.99 -8.35
N ASN A 69 -10.01 23.49 -7.93
CA ASN A 69 -11.19 24.32 -7.71
C ASN A 69 -11.04 25.27 -6.50
N ASP A 70 -10.29 24.88 -5.46
CA ASP A 70 -10.03 25.72 -4.29
C ASP A 70 -8.94 26.77 -4.58
N LYS A 71 -7.79 26.33 -5.10
CA LYS A 71 -6.60 27.17 -5.25
C LYS A 71 -6.48 27.87 -6.60
N HIS A 72 -7.17 27.40 -7.62
CA HIS A 72 -6.97 27.82 -9.01
C HIS A 72 -5.48 27.76 -9.38
N PHE A 73 -4.84 26.63 -9.06
CA PHE A 73 -3.39 26.50 -9.05
C PHE A 73 -2.77 26.70 -10.44
N SER A 74 -3.49 26.33 -11.50
CA SER A 74 -3.18 26.68 -12.90
C SER A 74 -3.00 28.17 -13.14
N HIS A 75 -3.88 28.99 -12.58
CA HIS A 75 -3.90 30.43 -12.84
C HIS A 75 -2.84 31.23 -12.07
N LEU A 76 -2.19 30.62 -11.08
CA LEU A 76 -1.15 31.28 -10.29
C LEU A 76 0.18 31.30 -11.05
N SER A 77 0.93 32.39 -10.94
CA SER A 77 2.32 32.45 -11.41
C SER A 77 3.23 31.53 -10.59
N THR A 78 4.41 31.16 -11.11
CA THR A 78 5.39 30.34 -10.37
C THR A 78 5.68 30.88 -8.96
N LEU A 79 5.90 32.20 -8.83
CA LEU A 79 6.16 32.81 -7.53
C LEU A 79 4.94 32.69 -6.59
N GLU A 80 3.74 32.96 -7.10
CA GLU A 80 2.51 32.85 -6.30
C GLU A 80 2.22 31.42 -5.86
N ARG A 81 2.53 30.43 -6.69
CA ARG A 81 2.44 29.01 -6.33
C ARG A 81 3.39 28.68 -5.18
N GLU A 82 4.64 29.15 -5.23
CA GLU A 82 5.59 28.95 -4.13
C GLU A 82 5.12 29.64 -2.84
N LEU A 83 4.60 30.86 -2.95
CA LEU A 83 4.04 31.61 -1.81
C LEU A 83 2.73 31.03 -1.27
N SER A 84 2.02 30.20 -2.05
CA SER A 84 0.83 29.48 -1.59
C SER A 84 1.18 28.41 -0.54
N PHE A 85 2.41 27.89 -0.57
CA PHE A 85 2.92 26.97 0.43
C PHE A 85 3.39 27.74 1.66
N ARG A 86 2.50 27.91 2.64
CA ARG A 86 2.80 28.57 3.90
C ARG A 86 3.41 27.60 4.91
N THR A 87 4.15 28.17 5.87
CA THR A 87 4.68 27.47 7.05
C THR A 87 5.43 26.18 6.70
N GLU A 88 5.00 25.04 7.22
CA GLU A 88 5.63 23.73 7.04
C GLU A 88 5.62 23.28 5.58
N MET A 89 4.55 23.61 4.84
CA MET A 89 4.46 23.23 3.44
C MET A 89 5.57 23.88 2.61
N GLY A 90 5.82 25.16 2.87
CA GLY A 90 6.88 25.92 2.22
C GLY A 90 8.26 25.40 2.63
N LEU A 91 8.44 25.05 3.90
CA LEU A 91 9.66 24.45 4.41
C LEU A 91 10.00 23.15 3.67
N TYR A 92 9.08 22.17 3.63
CA TYR A 92 9.31 20.89 2.94
C TYR A 92 9.54 21.08 1.44
N TYR A 93 8.71 21.90 0.79
CA TYR A 93 8.88 22.20 -0.63
C TYR A 93 10.24 22.85 -0.93
N SER A 94 10.74 23.74 -0.08
CA SER A 94 12.04 24.39 -0.28
C SER A 94 13.20 23.39 -0.29
N TYR A 95 13.20 22.39 0.60
CA TYR A 95 14.22 21.34 0.61
C TYR A 95 14.10 20.41 -0.60
N PHE A 96 12.89 20.05 -1.00
CA PHE A 96 12.65 19.34 -2.26
C PHE A 96 13.24 20.11 -3.44
N LYS A 97 12.95 21.43 -3.55
CA LYS A 97 13.45 22.30 -4.63
C LYS A 97 14.97 22.41 -4.62
N GLN A 98 15.58 22.52 -3.45
CA GLN A 98 17.03 22.55 -3.28
C GLN A 98 17.69 21.28 -3.82
N ILE A 99 17.14 20.11 -3.50
CA ILE A 99 17.64 18.83 -4.03
C ILE A 99 17.32 18.71 -5.51
N ALA A 100 16.14 19.11 -5.97
CA ALA A 100 15.66 18.85 -7.32
C ALA A 100 16.31 19.76 -8.38
N ILE A 101 16.53 21.05 -8.05
CA ILE A 101 16.88 22.11 -9.01
C ILE A 101 18.11 22.89 -8.58
N ASP A 102 18.16 23.39 -7.35
CA ASP A 102 19.16 24.42 -6.98
C ASP A 102 20.58 23.86 -6.84
N SER A 103 20.71 22.59 -6.48
CA SER A 103 22.00 21.90 -6.41
C SER A 103 22.48 21.42 -7.79
N SER A 104 23.80 21.40 -8.03
CA SER A 104 24.34 20.91 -9.31
C SER A 104 24.20 19.39 -9.48
N SER A 105 24.30 18.65 -8.37
CA SER A 105 24.19 17.19 -8.32
C SER A 105 23.34 16.75 -7.13
N PHE A 106 22.76 15.55 -7.22
CA PHE A 106 21.97 14.97 -6.13
C PHE A 106 22.78 14.83 -4.84
N THR A 107 24.03 14.35 -4.93
CA THR A 107 24.93 14.19 -3.78
C THR A 107 25.24 15.53 -3.11
N GLN A 108 25.46 16.59 -3.89
CA GLN A 108 25.65 17.92 -3.32
C GLN A 108 24.38 18.42 -2.62
N GLY A 109 23.21 18.24 -3.24
CA GLY A 109 21.92 18.57 -2.62
C GLY A 109 21.68 17.82 -1.30
N PHE A 110 21.93 16.51 -1.30
CA PHE A 110 21.82 15.67 -0.11
C PHE A 110 22.77 16.10 1.01
N LEU A 111 24.05 16.29 0.70
CA LEU A 111 25.04 16.75 1.69
C LEU A 111 24.71 18.13 2.24
N SER A 112 24.16 19.03 1.43
CA SER A 112 23.76 20.38 1.86
C SER A 112 22.60 20.39 2.86
N ILE A 113 21.83 19.30 2.95
CA ILE A 113 20.71 19.14 3.91
C ILE A 113 21.16 18.39 5.16
N VAL A 114 22.08 17.42 5.01
CA VAL A 114 22.66 16.70 6.15
C VAL A 114 23.58 17.60 6.98
N PHE A 115 24.27 18.55 6.34
CA PHE A 115 25.14 19.50 7.00
C PHE A 115 24.68 20.94 6.73
N ASP A 116 23.45 21.26 7.15
CA ASP A 116 22.90 22.60 6.95
C ASP A 116 23.34 23.57 8.05
N ASN A 117 23.84 24.74 7.64
CA ASN A 117 24.21 25.85 8.54
C ASN A 117 23.32 27.09 8.33
N ARG A 118 22.30 27.02 7.47
CA ARG A 118 21.47 28.18 7.13
C ARG A 118 20.25 28.29 8.04
N THR A 119 19.67 27.15 8.42
CA THR A 119 18.43 27.12 9.20
C THR A 119 18.67 27.51 10.66
N GLU A 120 19.79 27.08 11.25
CA GLU A 120 20.15 27.36 12.66
C GLU A 120 21.61 27.82 12.81
N ALA A 121 21.98 28.87 12.08
CA ALA A 121 23.28 29.51 12.23
C ALA A 121 23.46 30.02 13.68
N PRO A 122 24.62 29.77 14.32
CA PRO A 122 25.92 29.40 13.75
C PRO A 122 26.23 27.88 13.72
N THR A 123 25.29 27.02 14.11
CA THR A 123 25.50 25.58 14.24
C THR A 123 25.08 24.81 13.00
N THR A 124 25.80 23.74 12.66
CA THR A 124 25.38 22.82 11.60
C THR A 124 24.43 21.77 12.17
N ILE A 125 23.27 21.59 11.55
CA ILE A 125 22.27 20.59 11.96
C ILE A 125 21.97 19.60 10.83
N ASN A 126 21.62 18.38 11.20
CA ASN A 126 21.10 17.38 10.27
C ASN A 126 19.60 17.57 10.09
N VAL A 127 19.23 18.31 9.03
CA VAL A 127 17.84 18.63 8.72
C VAL A 127 17.06 17.39 8.26
N LEU A 128 17.74 16.43 7.61
CA LEU A 128 17.11 15.22 7.12
C LEU A 128 16.44 14.42 8.24
N GLU A 129 17.19 14.19 9.32
CA GLU A 129 16.71 13.46 10.50
C GLU A 129 15.77 14.33 11.34
N ARG A 130 16.09 15.61 11.52
CA ARG A 130 15.29 16.49 12.37
C ARG A 130 13.89 16.78 11.84
N PHE A 131 13.74 16.94 10.52
CA PHE A 131 12.46 17.26 9.88
C PHE A 131 11.94 16.14 8.98
N ASN A 132 12.55 14.95 9.08
CA ASN A 132 12.07 13.75 8.42
C ASN A 132 11.93 13.92 6.90
N LEU A 133 12.95 14.52 6.25
CA LEU A 133 12.92 14.91 4.82
C LEU A 133 13.10 13.74 3.82
N TYR A 134 12.91 12.50 4.28
CA TYR A 134 13.05 11.31 3.44
C TYR A 134 12.17 11.31 2.17
N PRO A 135 10.88 11.71 2.20
CA PRO A 135 10.08 11.75 0.96
C PRO A 135 10.57 12.83 0.01
N GLU A 136 11.01 13.99 0.50
CA GLU A 136 11.50 15.08 -0.35
C GLU A 136 12.81 14.69 -1.04
N VAL A 137 13.71 14.00 -0.33
CA VAL A 137 14.94 13.45 -0.92
C VAL A 137 14.61 12.44 -2.02
N LEU A 138 13.67 11.52 -1.76
CA LEU A 138 13.24 10.52 -2.73
C LEU A 138 12.59 11.17 -3.96
N LEU A 139 11.65 12.11 -3.75
CA LEU A 139 10.99 12.84 -4.83
C LEU A 139 11.98 13.69 -5.61
N GLY A 140 12.94 14.35 -4.94
CA GLY A 140 13.99 15.13 -5.59
C GLY A 140 14.89 14.27 -6.48
N PHE A 141 15.23 13.06 -6.04
CA PHE A 141 15.95 12.07 -6.83
C PHE A 141 15.17 11.62 -8.07
N ILE A 142 13.90 11.23 -7.88
CA ILE A 142 13.01 10.80 -8.99
C ILE A 142 12.82 11.94 -9.99
N TYR A 143 12.58 13.16 -9.52
CA TYR A 143 12.43 14.34 -10.38
C TYR A 143 13.67 14.57 -11.25
N ARG A 144 14.87 14.50 -10.68
CA ARG A 144 16.12 14.62 -11.45
C ARG A 144 16.24 13.56 -12.54
N ILE A 145 15.92 12.31 -12.22
CA ILE A 145 15.93 11.22 -13.21
C ILE A 145 14.94 11.52 -14.34
N MET A 146 13.68 11.78 -14.01
CA MET A 146 12.63 12.04 -14.99
C MET A 146 12.92 13.27 -15.85
N ARG A 147 13.48 14.32 -15.25
CA ARG A 147 13.93 15.54 -15.96
C ARG A 147 15.10 15.25 -16.88
N SER A 148 16.10 14.47 -16.43
CA SER A 148 17.25 14.09 -17.26
C SER A 148 16.86 13.23 -18.47
N GLN A 149 15.80 12.43 -18.32
CA GLN A 149 15.25 11.58 -19.39
C GLN A 149 14.21 12.30 -20.27
N ASN A 150 13.95 13.59 -20.05
CA ASN A 150 12.92 14.37 -20.73
C ASN A 150 11.51 13.72 -20.67
N MET A 151 11.19 13.03 -19.59
CA MET A 151 9.87 12.41 -19.37
C MET A 151 8.81 13.40 -18.87
N LEU A 152 9.23 14.62 -18.53
CA LEU A 152 8.37 15.66 -17.97
C LEU A 152 8.06 16.70 -19.04
N SER A 153 6.79 17.07 -19.17
CA SER A 153 6.31 18.13 -20.05
C SER A 153 5.90 19.38 -19.26
N GLU A 154 6.02 20.54 -19.90
CA GLU A 154 5.46 21.81 -19.45
C GLU A 154 4.99 22.63 -20.63
N VAL A 155 4.03 23.51 -20.39
CA VAL A 155 3.60 24.55 -21.31
C VAL A 155 3.79 25.89 -20.61
N CYS A 156 4.46 26.83 -21.26
CA CYS A 156 4.78 28.13 -20.69
C CYS A 156 3.96 29.24 -21.34
N TYR A 157 3.46 30.13 -20.50
CA TYR A 157 2.67 31.29 -20.86
C TYR A 157 3.33 32.56 -20.30
N GLN A 158 3.07 33.71 -20.91
CA GLN A 158 3.52 35.00 -20.41
C GLN A 158 2.36 35.70 -19.71
N VAL A 159 2.51 35.98 -18.43
CA VAL A 159 1.49 36.65 -17.61
C VAL A 159 1.81 38.14 -17.54
N THR A 160 0.91 38.99 -18.02
CA THR A 160 1.03 40.45 -17.93
C THR A 160 0.65 40.92 -16.53
N ARG A 161 1.47 41.78 -15.92
CA ARG A 161 1.31 42.26 -14.53
C ARG A 161 0.92 43.74 -14.47
N GLY A 162 0.14 44.21 -15.42
CA GLY A 162 -0.21 45.62 -15.61
C GLY A 162 0.70 46.37 -16.59
N GLU A 163 0.39 47.63 -16.85
CA GLU A 163 0.99 48.43 -17.93
C GLU A 163 2.47 48.78 -17.71
N THR A 164 2.93 48.83 -16.47
CA THR A 164 4.29 49.28 -16.10
C THR A 164 5.26 48.15 -15.76
N MET A 165 4.80 46.90 -15.67
CA MET A 165 5.62 45.76 -15.28
C MET A 165 5.87 44.81 -16.45
N SER A 166 7.10 44.33 -16.59
CA SER A 166 7.42 43.33 -17.60
C SER A 166 6.63 42.04 -17.36
N PRO A 167 6.14 41.39 -18.43
CA PRO A 167 5.52 40.08 -18.34
C PRO A 167 6.45 39.06 -17.68
N VAL A 168 5.87 38.13 -16.94
CA VAL A 168 6.61 37.02 -16.31
C VAL A 168 6.20 35.71 -16.95
N SER A 169 7.18 34.89 -17.29
CA SER A 169 6.95 33.53 -17.75
C SER A 169 6.43 32.68 -16.60
N SER A 170 5.25 32.08 -16.77
CA SER A 170 4.69 31.05 -15.88
C SER A 170 4.53 29.76 -16.67
N CYS A 171 5.08 28.67 -16.17
CA CYS A 171 4.95 27.35 -16.80
C CYS A 171 4.01 26.45 -16.01
N GLU A 172 3.24 25.63 -16.70
CA GLU A 172 2.34 24.63 -16.15
C GLU A 172 2.76 23.23 -16.62
N GLY A 173 2.71 22.24 -15.73
CA GLY A 173 3.01 20.85 -16.06
C GLY A 173 4.06 20.22 -15.13
N HIS A 174 4.28 18.91 -15.28
CA HIS A 174 5.12 18.15 -14.35
C HIS A 174 6.61 18.47 -14.42
N LYS A 175 7.06 19.22 -15.43
CA LYS A 175 8.44 19.73 -15.45
C LYS A 175 8.62 20.91 -14.50
N GLU A 176 7.55 21.64 -14.18
CA GLU A 176 7.55 22.62 -13.11
C GLU A 176 7.57 21.89 -11.74
N PRO A 177 8.49 22.24 -10.82
CA PRO A 177 8.69 21.51 -9.57
C PRO A 177 7.47 21.51 -8.64
N THR A 178 6.72 22.62 -8.61
CA THR A 178 5.51 22.74 -7.75
C THR A 178 4.45 21.72 -8.15
N TYR A 179 4.16 21.60 -9.45
CA TYR A 179 3.22 20.61 -9.99
C TYR A 179 3.70 19.19 -9.77
N PHE A 180 4.98 18.90 -10.05
CA PHE A 180 5.54 17.57 -9.84
C PHE A 180 5.35 17.12 -8.38
N TYR A 181 5.70 18.01 -7.45
CA TYR A 181 5.67 17.72 -6.03
C TYR A 181 4.25 17.45 -5.55
N VAL A 182 3.31 18.37 -5.81
CA VAL A 182 1.90 18.23 -5.41
C VAL A 182 1.24 17.03 -6.08
N THR A 183 1.49 16.80 -7.37
CA THR A 183 0.93 15.65 -8.10
C THR A 183 1.44 14.34 -7.50
N SER A 184 2.72 14.26 -7.16
CA SER A 184 3.31 13.06 -6.54
C SER A 184 2.64 12.73 -5.19
N VAL A 185 2.38 13.76 -4.37
CA VAL A 185 1.61 13.60 -3.13
C VAL A 185 0.21 13.08 -3.42
N PHE A 186 -0.50 13.66 -4.38
CA PHE A 186 -1.85 13.22 -4.70
C PHE A 186 -1.91 11.81 -5.27
N ILE A 187 -0.91 11.36 -6.04
CA ILE A 187 -0.83 9.97 -6.51
C ILE A 187 -0.70 9.02 -5.33
N LEU A 188 0.24 9.32 -4.42
CA LEU A 188 0.44 8.52 -3.20
C LEU A 188 -0.82 8.51 -2.33
N TYR A 189 -1.40 9.68 -2.07
CA TYR A 189 -2.61 9.81 -1.27
C TYR A 189 -3.85 9.19 -1.94
N GLY A 190 -3.92 9.25 -3.27
CA GLY A 190 -4.96 8.62 -4.07
C GLY A 190 -5.07 7.12 -3.77
N SER A 191 -3.92 6.45 -3.58
CA SER A 191 -3.84 5.02 -3.21
C SER A 191 -4.48 4.66 -1.87
N LEU A 192 -4.65 5.63 -0.96
CA LEU A 192 -5.28 5.44 0.36
C LEU A 192 -6.65 4.77 0.24
N LEU A 193 -7.49 5.28 -0.65
CA LEU A 193 -8.88 4.84 -0.75
C LEU A 193 -8.99 3.42 -1.33
N GLY A 194 -8.11 3.06 -2.27
CA GLY A 194 -7.95 1.67 -2.71
C GLY A 194 -7.46 0.76 -1.59
N GLY A 195 -6.53 1.23 -0.75
CA GLY A 195 -6.08 0.52 0.44
C GLY A 195 -7.22 0.27 1.45
N LEU A 196 -8.05 1.29 1.71
CA LEU A 196 -9.23 1.17 2.57
C LEU A 196 -10.29 0.22 1.99
N PHE A 197 -10.50 0.23 0.67
CA PHE A 197 -11.36 -0.74 0.00
C PHE A 197 -10.87 -2.17 0.24
N LEU A 198 -9.58 -2.44 0.00
CA LEU A 198 -8.99 -3.76 0.22
C LEU A 198 -9.08 -4.18 1.70
N PHE A 199 -8.86 -3.24 2.62
CA PHE A 199 -8.97 -3.50 4.05
C PHE A 199 -10.41 -3.82 4.48
N GLY A 200 -11.38 -3.03 4.03
CA GLY A 200 -12.80 -3.26 4.30
C GLY A 200 -13.29 -4.59 3.71
N THR A 201 -12.86 -4.93 2.50
CA THR A 201 -13.17 -6.22 1.87
C THR A 201 -12.54 -7.39 2.62
N TYR A 202 -11.29 -7.24 3.09
CA TYR A 202 -10.63 -8.28 3.88
C TYR A 202 -11.35 -8.55 5.19
N LEU A 203 -11.74 -7.51 5.93
CA LEU A 203 -12.40 -7.65 7.23
C LEU A 203 -13.83 -8.21 7.11
N SER A 204 -14.59 -7.72 6.14
CA SER A 204 -15.98 -8.16 5.90
C SER A 204 -16.11 -9.46 5.11
N LYS A 205 -15.01 -9.95 4.52
CA LYS A 205 -14.98 -11.07 3.57
C LYS A 205 -15.95 -10.87 2.38
N SER A 206 -16.25 -9.62 2.04
CA SER A 206 -17.22 -9.25 1.01
C SER A 206 -16.80 -7.97 0.29
N ILE A 207 -17.05 -7.91 -1.01
CA ILE A 207 -16.81 -6.69 -1.81
C ILE A 207 -17.68 -5.54 -1.29
N LEU A 208 -18.91 -5.83 -0.84
CA LEU A 208 -19.83 -4.82 -0.32
C LEU A 208 -19.28 -4.09 0.91
N GLY A 209 -18.52 -4.78 1.78
CA GLY A 209 -17.90 -4.12 2.92
C GLY A 209 -16.82 -3.13 2.51
N GLY A 210 -16.01 -3.46 1.50
CA GLY A 210 -15.02 -2.51 0.93
C GLY A 210 -15.68 -1.31 0.28
N ILE A 211 -16.78 -1.51 -0.45
CA ILE A 211 -17.57 -0.41 -1.04
C ILE A 211 -18.14 0.49 0.07
N LEU A 212 -18.73 -0.10 1.12
CA LEU A 212 -19.28 0.65 2.25
C LEU A 212 -18.20 1.48 2.96
N THR A 213 -17.00 0.91 3.20
CA THR A 213 -15.87 1.65 3.77
C THR A 213 -15.45 2.82 2.89
N THR A 214 -15.40 2.61 1.57
CA THR A 214 -15.06 3.65 0.59
C THR A 214 -16.08 4.79 0.61
N LEU A 215 -17.37 4.46 0.61
CA LEU A 215 -18.44 5.46 0.67
C LEU A 215 -18.43 6.25 1.98
N ALA A 216 -18.20 5.57 3.11
CA ALA A 216 -18.08 6.22 4.41
C ALA A 216 -16.91 7.22 4.46
N TYR A 217 -15.77 6.85 3.86
CA TYR A 217 -14.63 7.75 3.76
C TYR A 217 -14.95 8.98 2.89
N ILE A 218 -15.56 8.79 1.72
CA ILE A 218 -15.92 9.91 0.82
C ILE A 218 -16.94 10.83 1.50
N TYR A 219 -17.95 10.26 2.18
CA TYR A 219 -18.95 11.04 2.91
C TYR A 219 -18.31 11.91 3.98
N ASN A 220 -17.29 11.40 4.67
CA ASN A 220 -16.56 12.11 5.72
C ASN A 220 -15.28 12.80 5.22
N HIS A 221 -15.10 13.00 3.91
CA HIS A 221 -13.80 13.41 3.34
C HIS A 221 -13.24 14.70 3.98
N GLY A 222 -14.10 15.69 4.22
CA GLY A 222 -13.70 16.98 4.80
C GLY A 222 -13.13 16.90 6.22
N GLU A 223 -13.57 15.93 7.01
CA GLU A 223 -13.05 15.68 8.37
C GLU A 223 -11.95 14.61 8.37
N ALA A 224 -12.00 13.69 7.40
CA ALA A 224 -11.03 12.60 7.28
C ALA A 224 -9.68 13.09 6.77
N THR A 225 -9.65 14.16 5.95
CA THR A 225 -8.41 14.68 5.40
C THR A 225 -8.46 16.14 4.99
N ARG A 226 -7.31 16.78 5.11
CA ARG A 226 -7.02 18.12 4.62
C ARG A 226 -6.05 18.16 3.45
N VAL A 227 -5.74 17.01 2.84
CA VAL A 227 -4.72 16.88 1.77
C VAL A 227 -4.93 17.84 0.60
N MET A 228 -6.19 18.17 0.28
CA MET A 228 -6.51 19.09 -0.80
C MET A 228 -6.18 20.55 -0.48
N TRP A 229 -6.06 20.94 0.79
CA TRP A 229 -5.69 22.31 1.17
C TRP A 229 -4.20 22.41 1.48
N THR A 230 -3.64 21.35 2.06
CA THR A 230 -2.25 21.31 2.54
C THR A 230 -1.53 20.04 2.06
N PRO A 231 -1.29 19.88 0.74
CA PRO A 231 -0.71 18.65 0.21
C PRO A 231 0.69 18.31 0.76
N PRO A 232 1.66 19.23 0.81
CA PRO A 232 3.04 18.98 1.26
C PRO A 232 3.26 18.52 2.71
N LEU A 233 2.22 18.25 3.49
CA LEU A 233 2.36 17.88 4.89
C LEU A 233 2.76 16.41 5.07
N ARG A 234 3.46 16.12 6.17
CA ARG A 234 3.86 14.77 6.59
C ARG A 234 2.68 13.82 6.73
N GLU A 235 1.56 14.33 7.24
CA GLU A 235 0.29 13.62 7.37
C GLU A 235 -0.17 13.03 6.03
N SER A 236 -0.05 13.81 4.95
CA SER A 236 -0.45 13.41 3.60
C SER A 236 0.43 12.30 3.06
N PHE A 237 1.74 12.33 3.31
CA PHE A 237 2.62 11.23 2.92
C PHE A 237 2.39 9.97 3.74
N SER A 238 2.19 10.12 5.05
CA SER A 238 2.24 9.03 6.01
C SER A 238 0.95 8.20 6.06
N PHE A 239 -0.19 8.82 5.75
CA PHE A 239 -1.50 8.18 5.96
C PHE A 239 -1.76 6.91 5.12
N PRO A 240 -1.43 6.84 3.81
CA PRO A 240 -1.55 5.59 3.04
C PRO A 240 -0.73 4.44 3.66
N PHE A 241 0.46 4.74 4.18
CA PHE A 241 1.30 3.75 4.82
C PHE A 241 0.76 3.29 6.18
N HIS A 242 0.13 4.19 6.94
CA HIS A 242 -0.56 3.83 8.18
C HIS A 242 -1.70 2.84 7.92
N ILE A 243 -2.51 3.06 6.88
CA ILE A 243 -3.56 2.11 6.50
C ILE A 243 -2.98 0.77 6.08
N LEU A 244 -1.88 0.78 5.31
CA LEU A 244 -1.18 -0.46 4.94
C LEU A 244 -0.64 -1.20 6.17
N GLN A 245 -0.07 -0.48 7.14
CA GLN A 245 0.40 -1.05 8.39
C GLN A 245 -0.76 -1.68 9.18
N LEU A 246 -1.88 -0.97 9.32
CA LEU A 246 -3.09 -1.48 9.97
C LEU A 246 -3.61 -2.76 9.28
N PHE A 247 -3.58 -2.79 7.95
CA PHE A 247 -3.93 -3.96 7.17
C PHE A 247 -3.02 -5.16 7.49
N ILE A 248 -1.70 -4.96 7.47
CA ILE A 248 -0.70 -6.01 7.75
C ILE A 248 -0.87 -6.55 9.17
N VAL A 249 -1.00 -5.66 10.17
CA VAL A 249 -1.19 -6.06 11.57
C VAL A 249 -2.46 -6.88 11.72
N THR A 250 -3.58 -6.43 11.13
CA THR A 250 -4.86 -7.15 11.17
C THR A 250 -4.74 -8.52 10.51
N TYR A 251 -4.04 -8.61 9.37
CA TYR A 251 -3.80 -9.86 8.68
C TYR A 251 -3.03 -10.87 9.55
N VAL A 252 -1.95 -10.41 10.20
CA VAL A 252 -1.13 -11.26 11.09
C VAL A 252 -1.95 -11.75 12.28
N LEU A 253 -2.73 -10.88 12.92
CA LEU A 253 -3.59 -11.25 14.05
C LEU A 253 -4.65 -12.29 13.66
N HIS A 254 -5.28 -12.13 12.49
CA HIS A 254 -6.26 -13.10 12.00
C HIS A 254 -5.63 -14.47 11.73
N GLN A 255 -4.41 -14.49 11.18
CA GLN A 255 -3.67 -15.72 10.94
C GLN A 255 -3.30 -16.43 12.25
N GLN A 256 -2.90 -15.68 13.29
CA GLN A 256 -2.62 -16.23 14.61
C GLN A 256 -3.85 -16.88 15.25
N GLN A 257 -5.00 -16.19 15.21
CA GLN A 257 -6.24 -16.73 15.78
C GLN A 257 -6.66 -18.02 15.09
N THR A 258 -6.56 -18.07 13.75
CA THR A 258 -6.87 -19.28 12.97
C THR A 258 -5.95 -20.45 13.35
N LEU A 259 -4.65 -20.19 13.52
CA LEU A 259 -3.68 -21.21 13.95
C LEU A 259 -3.98 -21.74 15.36
N MET A 260 -4.29 -20.86 16.31
CA MET A 260 -4.65 -21.23 17.70
C MET A 260 -5.99 -21.97 17.79
N ASN A 261 -6.91 -21.71 16.85
CA ASN A 261 -8.24 -22.28 16.85
C ASN A 261 -8.33 -23.63 16.14
N THR A 262 -7.25 -24.13 15.53
CA THR A 262 -7.24 -25.47 14.93
C THR A 262 -7.47 -26.54 16.00
N ASP A 263 -8.49 -27.37 15.81
CA ASP A 263 -8.85 -28.46 16.72
C ASP A 263 -7.72 -29.48 16.91
N VAL A 264 -6.77 -29.54 15.97
CA VAL A 264 -5.54 -30.32 16.06
C VAL A 264 -4.63 -29.78 17.16
N LEU A 265 -4.43 -28.46 17.27
CA LEU A 265 -3.61 -27.87 18.33
C LEU A 265 -4.28 -27.99 19.70
N LYS A 266 -5.60 -27.79 19.77
CA LYS A 266 -6.39 -28.02 21.00
C LYS A 266 -6.38 -29.49 21.40
N SER A 267 -6.50 -30.43 20.45
CA SER A 267 -6.46 -31.87 20.71
C SER A 267 -5.06 -32.34 21.10
N LEU A 268 -4.01 -31.81 20.47
CA LEU A 268 -2.61 -32.08 20.84
C LEU A 268 -2.31 -31.53 22.24
N LEU A 269 -2.71 -30.29 22.56
CA LEU A 269 -2.55 -29.74 23.91
C LEU A 269 -3.34 -30.55 24.94
N LYS A 270 -4.56 -30.99 24.61
CA LYS A 270 -5.38 -31.86 25.47
C LYS A 270 -4.76 -33.24 25.64
N TYR A 271 -4.10 -33.78 24.62
CA TYR A 271 -3.41 -35.07 24.65
C TYR A 271 -2.11 -34.99 25.45
N ILE A 272 -1.31 -33.94 25.25
CA ILE A 272 -0.06 -33.66 25.98
C ILE A 272 -0.35 -33.43 27.47
N LYS A 273 -1.39 -32.66 27.80
CA LYS A 273 -1.81 -32.42 29.20
C LYS A 273 -2.39 -33.68 29.88
N LYS A 274 -2.75 -34.70 29.11
CA LYS A 274 -3.26 -35.99 29.60
C LYS A 274 -2.15 -37.04 29.80
N THR A 275 -0.96 -36.83 29.24
CA THR A 275 0.07 -37.89 29.17
C THR A 275 1.38 -37.57 29.90
N ASP A 276 1.60 -36.38 30.48
CA ASP A 276 2.89 -35.97 31.07
C ASP A 276 4.11 -36.35 30.20
N ALA A 277 3.91 -36.39 28.87
CA ALA A 277 4.92 -36.84 27.94
C ALA A 277 5.84 -35.67 27.57
N PRO A 278 7.18 -35.84 27.62
CA PRO A 278 8.11 -34.78 27.26
C PRO A 278 7.98 -34.46 25.76
N ILE A 279 7.89 -33.17 25.46
CA ILE A 279 7.71 -32.64 24.11
C ILE A 279 8.97 -32.97 23.27
N SER A 280 8.80 -33.60 22.10
CA SER A 280 9.92 -33.94 21.22
C SER A 280 10.62 -32.68 20.67
N ILE A 281 11.96 -32.72 20.61
CA ILE A 281 12.82 -31.58 20.25
C ILE A 281 12.46 -31.00 18.86
N GLU A 282 12.02 -31.83 17.93
CA GLU A 282 11.62 -31.43 16.57
C GLU A 282 10.31 -30.61 16.56
N SER A 283 9.37 -30.93 17.46
CA SER A 283 8.14 -30.15 17.65
C SER A 283 8.43 -28.82 18.37
N GLN A 284 9.39 -28.80 19.31
CA GLN A 284 9.87 -27.54 19.89
C GLN A 284 10.57 -26.65 18.87
N GLN A 285 11.40 -27.22 17.99
CA GLN A 285 12.08 -26.47 16.92
C GLN A 285 11.09 -25.87 15.91
N ASN A 286 10.00 -26.56 15.57
CA ASN A 286 8.95 -26.02 14.72
C ASN A 286 8.14 -24.90 15.40
N ILE A 287 7.91 -24.98 16.70
CA ILE A 287 7.26 -23.91 17.47
C ILE A 287 8.21 -22.70 17.61
N ILE A 288 9.50 -22.93 17.85
CA ILE A 288 10.53 -21.88 17.96
C ILE A 288 10.79 -21.23 16.59
N SER A 289 10.82 -21.98 15.49
CA SER A 289 10.99 -21.42 14.14
C SER A 289 9.78 -20.58 13.71
N ARG A 290 8.56 -20.99 14.10
CA ARG A 290 7.33 -20.22 13.88
C ARG A 290 7.29 -18.97 14.76
N LYS A 291 7.67 -19.05 16.04
CA LYS A 291 7.86 -17.87 16.90
C LYS A 291 8.90 -16.91 16.34
N ARG A 292 10.03 -17.41 15.80
CA ARG A 292 11.06 -16.58 15.14
C ARG A 292 10.57 -15.93 13.85
N LYS A 293 9.80 -16.61 13.00
CA LYS A 293 9.17 -15.99 11.82
C LYS A 293 8.19 -14.89 12.21
N ILE A 294 7.43 -15.08 13.28
CA ILE A 294 6.50 -14.08 13.82
C ILE A 294 7.26 -12.90 14.44
N GLN A 295 8.31 -13.17 15.21
CA GLN A 295 9.16 -12.14 15.80
C GLN A 295 9.92 -11.37 14.72
N LEU A 296 10.32 -12.01 13.61
CA LEU A 296 10.90 -11.36 12.44
C LEU A 296 9.87 -10.52 11.69
N VAL A 297 8.62 -10.96 11.53
CA VAL A 297 7.55 -10.14 10.91
C VAL A 297 7.13 -8.98 11.80
N LEU A 298 7.06 -9.17 13.13
CA LEU A 298 6.82 -8.09 14.09
C LEU A 298 8.01 -7.14 14.22
N LEU A 299 9.24 -7.64 14.06
CA LEU A 299 10.44 -6.83 13.96
C LEU A 299 10.52 -6.14 12.61
N LEU A 300 10.05 -6.73 11.51
CA LEU A 300 10.01 -6.08 10.18
C LEU A 300 8.87 -5.07 10.09
N SER A 301 7.71 -5.34 10.69
CA SER A 301 6.64 -4.37 10.88
C SER A 301 7.06 -3.29 11.89
N GLY A 302 7.82 -3.69 12.91
CA GLY A 302 8.48 -2.83 13.88
C GLY A 302 9.63 -2.03 13.26
N SER A 303 10.26 -2.56 12.21
CA SER A 303 11.31 -1.91 11.41
C SER A 303 10.67 -0.95 10.42
N THR A 304 9.53 -1.28 9.80
CA THR A 304 8.73 -0.29 9.07
C THR A 304 8.20 0.77 10.02
N VAL A 305 7.86 0.43 11.27
CA VAL A 305 7.62 1.42 12.33
C VAL A 305 8.91 2.16 12.66
N LEU A 306 10.11 1.56 12.66
CA LEU A 306 11.39 2.26 12.87
C LEU A 306 11.83 3.13 11.67
N TYR A 307 11.38 2.79 10.46
CA TYR A 307 11.54 3.56 9.22
C TYR A 307 10.42 4.60 9.04
N MET A 308 9.29 4.46 9.76
CA MET A 308 8.16 5.40 9.84
C MET A 308 8.15 6.22 11.16
N LEU A 309 8.97 5.86 12.14
CA LEU A 309 9.23 6.59 13.37
C LEU A 309 9.91 7.93 13.05
N PRO A 310 10.84 8.01 12.09
CA PRO A 310 11.22 9.28 11.50
C PRO A 310 10.15 9.80 10.51
N TRP A 311 8.87 9.53 10.71
CA TRP A 311 7.73 10.15 9.99
C TRP A 311 6.56 10.46 10.92
N GLN A 312 6.56 9.90 12.13
CA GLN A 312 5.68 10.24 13.24
C GLN A 312 6.46 11.22 14.12
N CYS A 313 6.24 12.52 13.94
CA CYS A 313 6.75 13.50 14.89
C CYS A 313 6.15 13.22 16.28
N GLU A 314 7.03 13.00 17.26
CA GLU A 314 6.75 13.37 18.64
C GLU A 314 6.57 14.90 18.69
N TYR A 315 5.52 15.32 19.39
CA TYR A 315 5.20 16.72 19.68
C TYR A 315 6.23 17.36 20.62
#